data_AF-A0A1Q3QTQ9-F1
#
_entry.id   AF-A0A1Q3QTQ9-F1
#
_cell.length_a   1.000
_cell.length_b   1.000
_cell.length_c   1.000
_cell.angle_alpha   90.00
_cell.angle_beta   90.00
_cell.angle_gamma   90.00
#
_symmetry.space_group_name_H-M   'P 1'
#
loop_
_entity.id
_entity.type
_entity.pdbx_description
1 polymer ?
#
loop_
_entity_poly.entity_id
_entity_poly.type
_entity_poly.pdbx_seq_one_letter_code
_entity_poly.pdbx_strand_id
1 'polypeptide(L)'
;MRGILLDVAVASCELRIPTIILDNASRPHLAAKFVKDHGAIADGIALMGPSSLQMKDPPAFYCGIAPFIKLPNEAATRTLNEAWPQSNSVITVLGYERKAEDLAIAFMRAMPYLPCSVVLIAPDVAATRARLQVLPIRVRDKFHVMALPDEGVLFEAIRRSSIVIGKLGFMQMIESICLGTPFLGLYYRGCFPLWGLPPRMLRVVGQTSSTRATLPVCLRFLRLLYTGRLFIGDVHRGGFSGQSMACDFLERMAGNLRPGVTEDASHHGYSVDDVTRALRARHPARSIDVLWVRSAPMCDTTNEKVHLLIAAYRSGSRQQIVVLWGRRFADRIFAQQACAAALSEPARRIWFQSLDATLWIEEELSEDDLPRF
;
A
#
# COMPACT_ATOMS: atom_id res chain seq x y z
N MET A 1 8.40 4.04 20.13
CA MET A 1 7.50 2.92 19.80
C MET A 1 7.78 2.49 18.37
N ARG A 2 8.26 1.26 18.18
CA ARG A 2 8.48 0.67 16.85
C ARG A 2 7.10 0.42 16.22
N GLY A 3 6.96 0.65 14.91
CA GLY A 3 5.68 0.40 14.23
C GLY A 3 5.44 -1.10 14.05
N ILE A 4 4.18 -1.53 13.92
CA ILE A 4 3.78 -2.96 13.82
C ILE A 4 4.59 -3.73 12.78
N LEU A 5 4.86 -3.12 11.62
CA LEU A 5 5.66 -3.75 10.56
C LEU A 5 7.07 -4.14 11.04
N LEU A 6 7.68 -3.28 11.86
CA LEU A 6 9.02 -3.48 12.38
C LEU A 6 9.05 -4.58 13.45
N ASP A 7 8.07 -4.58 14.35
CA ASP A 7 7.95 -5.60 15.39
C ASP A 7 7.72 -6.99 14.78
N VAL A 8 6.89 -7.08 13.75
CA VAL A 8 6.65 -8.32 13.00
C VAL A 8 7.91 -8.77 12.27
N ALA A 9 8.66 -7.86 11.63
CA ALA A 9 9.89 -8.20 10.93
C ALA A 9 10.99 -8.69 11.90
N VAL A 10 11.11 -8.06 13.07
CA VAL A 10 12.03 -8.48 14.14
C VAL A 10 11.66 -9.88 14.65
N ALA A 11 10.41 -10.08 15.04
CA ALA A 11 9.94 -11.38 15.55
C ALA A 11 10.11 -12.49 14.50
N SER A 12 9.82 -12.19 13.22
CA SER A 12 10.01 -13.14 12.12
C SER A 12 11.48 -13.50 11.94
N CYS A 13 12.38 -12.52 12.03
CA CYS A 13 13.82 -12.78 12.02
C CYS A 13 14.22 -13.69 13.18
N GLU A 14 13.82 -13.38 14.42
CA GLU A 14 14.13 -14.18 15.62
C GLU A 14 13.66 -15.63 15.51
N LEU A 15 12.45 -15.83 14.98
CA LEU A 15 11.86 -17.14 14.73
C LEU A 15 12.36 -17.82 13.45
N ARG A 16 13.20 -17.14 12.66
CA ARG A 16 13.73 -17.61 11.36
C ARG A 16 12.64 -17.92 10.34
N ILE A 17 11.57 -17.12 10.36
CA ILE A 17 10.45 -17.19 9.43
C ILE A 17 10.69 -16.16 8.31
N PRO A 18 10.56 -16.54 7.02
CA PRO A 18 10.63 -15.58 5.92
C PRO A 18 9.59 -14.46 6.07
N THR A 19 10.01 -13.21 5.91
CA THR A 19 9.13 -12.04 5.98
C THR A 19 8.83 -11.51 4.59
N ILE A 20 7.56 -11.50 4.19
CA ILE A 20 7.13 -10.93 2.91
C ILE A 20 6.14 -9.79 3.17
N ILE A 21 6.41 -8.62 2.61
CA ILE A 21 5.53 -7.45 2.73
C ILE A 21 4.60 -7.41 1.51
N LEU A 22 3.30 -7.34 1.79
CA LEU A 22 2.26 -7.18 0.78
C LEU A 22 1.59 -5.81 0.97
N ASP A 23 1.60 -4.97 -0.07
CA ASP A 23 0.96 -3.65 -0.01
C ASP A 23 0.52 -3.16 -1.41
N ASN A 24 -0.13 -2.02 -1.49
CA ASN A 24 -0.61 -1.38 -2.69
C ASN A 24 0.39 -0.34 -3.24
N ALA A 25 0.76 -0.47 -4.51
CA ALA A 25 1.55 0.54 -5.23
C ALA A 25 0.67 1.65 -5.81
N SER A 26 0.36 2.64 -4.97
CA SER A 26 -0.45 3.79 -5.38
C SER A 26 0.28 4.79 -6.28
N ARG A 27 1.62 4.81 -6.33
CA ARG A 27 2.39 5.67 -7.26
C ARG A 27 3.75 5.05 -7.60
N PRO A 28 4.30 5.27 -8.82
CA PRO A 28 5.56 4.62 -9.23
C PRO A 28 6.76 5.00 -8.35
N HIS A 29 6.93 6.29 -8.04
CA HIS A 29 8.02 6.74 -7.17
C HIS A 29 7.87 6.25 -5.73
N LEU A 30 6.64 6.00 -5.25
CA LEU A 30 6.40 5.44 -3.94
C LEU A 30 6.75 3.96 -3.90
N ALA A 31 6.53 3.20 -4.97
CA ALA A 31 6.93 1.79 -5.03
C ALA A 31 8.46 1.64 -4.90
N ALA A 32 9.23 2.43 -5.65
CA ALA A 32 10.70 2.42 -5.56
C ALA A 32 11.19 2.88 -4.19
N LYS A 33 10.59 3.94 -3.63
CA LYS A 33 10.91 4.41 -2.28
C LYS A 33 10.57 3.35 -1.22
N PHE A 34 9.42 2.70 -1.33
CA PHE A 34 9.01 1.64 -0.40
C PHE A 34 9.98 0.46 -0.42
N VAL A 35 10.39 0.01 -1.62
CA VAL A 35 11.39 -1.05 -1.76
C VAL A 35 12.75 -0.62 -1.18
N LYS A 36 13.16 0.63 -1.40
CA LYS A 36 14.39 1.16 -0.81
C LYS A 36 14.34 1.22 0.72
N ASP A 37 13.24 1.72 1.27
CA ASP A 37 13.11 1.99 2.71
C ASP A 37 12.82 0.70 3.51
N HIS A 38 12.14 -0.29 2.92
CA HIS A 38 11.70 -1.51 3.62
C HIS A 38 12.34 -2.80 3.10
N GLY A 39 13.03 -2.77 1.95
CA GLY A 39 13.62 -3.97 1.32
C GLY A 39 14.62 -4.71 2.19
N ALA A 40 15.30 -3.99 3.09
CA ALA A 40 16.30 -4.59 3.96
C ALA A 40 15.70 -5.38 5.14
N ILE A 41 14.45 -5.12 5.56
CA ILE A 41 13.81 -5.84 6.67
C ILE A 41 12.98 -7.03 6.22
N ALA A 42 12.69 -7.13 4.92
CA ALA A 42 11.90 -8.21 4.34
C ALA A 42 12.75 -9.11 3.44
N ASP A 43 12.36 -10.38 3.35
CA ASP A 43 12.89 -11.32 2.38
C ASP A 43 12.28 -11.08 1.00
N GLY A 44 11.04 -10.58 0.94
CA GLY A 44 10.36 -10.22 -0.29
C GLY A 44 9.40 -9.05 -0.13
N ILE A 45 9.20 -8.28 -1.19
CA ILE A 45 8.20 -7.23 -1.28
C ILE A 45 7.33 -7.48 -2.50
N ALA A 46 6.03 -7.63 -2.29
CA ALA A 46 5.05 -7.75 -3.36
C ALA A 46 4.10 -6.55 -3.31
N LEU A 47 4.15 -5.70 -4.33
CA LEU A 47 3.28 -4.52 -4.40
C LEU A 47 2.23 -4.70 -5.49
N MET A 48 0.96 -4.54 -5.15
CA MET A 48 -0.16 -4.65 -6.07
C MET A 48 -0.54 -3.28 -6.65
N GLY A 49 -0.64 -3.17 -7.97
CA GLY A 49 -1.04 -1.91 -8.61
C GLY A 49 -0.42 -1.70 -9.98
N PRO A 50 -1.00 -0.85 -10.87
CA PRO A 50 -0.35 -0.52 -12.14
C PRO A 50 0.99 0.21 -11.95
N SER A 51 1.14 0.93 -10.83
CA SER A 51 2.40 1.61 -10.51
C SER A 51 3.52 0.66 -10.10
N SER A 52 3.19 -0.54 -9.60
CA SER A 52 4.19 -1.53 -9.19
C SER A 52 4.98 -2.04 -10.40
N LEU A 53 4.33 -2.10 -11.56
CA LEU A 53 4.90 -2.63 -12.80
C LEU A 53 5.81 -1.63 -13.52
N GLN A 54 5.96 -0.42 -12.99
CA GLN A 54 6.72 0.68 -13.62
C GLN A 54 8.12 0.87 -13.05
N MET A 55 8.51 0.05 -12.07
CA MET A 55 9.86 0.10 -11.52
C MET A 55 10.86 -0.32 -12.58
N LYS A 56 11.80 0.58 -12.91
CA LYS A 56 12.92 0.27 -13.77
C LYS A 56 13.93 -0.56 -12.98
N ASP A 57 14.39 -1.67 -13.55
CA ASP A 57 15.39 -2.57 -12.96
C ASP A 57 15.01 -3.04 -11.53
N PRO A 58 13.85 -3.71 -11.35
CA PRO A 58 13.41 -4.16 -10.03
C PRO A 58 14.40 -5.16 -9.41
N PRO A 59 14.67 -5.08 -8.10
CA PRO A 59 15.53 -6.07 -7.45
C PRO A 59 14.85 -7.45 -7.41
N ALA A 60 15.63 -8.52 -7.32
CA ALA A 60 15.12 -9.90 -7.40
C ALA A 60 14.09 -10.27 -6.31
N PHE A 61 14.14 -9.60 -5.15
CA PHE A 61 13.20 -9.77 -4.04
C PHE A 61 11.93 -8.92 -4.17
N TYR A 62 11.75 -8.21 -5.28
CA TYR A 62 10.56 -7.42 -5.56
C TYR A 62 9.67 -8.08 -6.60
N CYS A 63 8.37 -8.10 -6.34
CA CYS A 63 7.34 -8.49 -7.30
C CYS A 63 6.33 -7.35 -7.48
N GLY A 64 6.33 -6.75 -8.67
CA GLY A 64 5.22 -5.90 -9.09
C GLY A 64 4.05 -6.78 -9.51
N ILE A 65 2.94 -6.72 -8.78
CA ILE A 65 1.74 -7.50 -9.04
C ILE A 65 0.72 -6.61 -9.74
N ALA A 66 0.21 -7.11 -10.86
CA ALA A 66 -0.90 -6.46 -11.52
C ALA A 66 -2.15 -6.48 -10.63
N PRO A 67 -2.99 -5.44 -10.69
CA PRO A 67 -4.23 -5.44 -9.92
C PRO A 67 -5.08 -6.66 -10.19
N PHE A 68 -5.57 -7.28 -9.12
CA PHE A 68 -6.57 -8.32 -9.18
C PHE A 68 -7.54 -8.14 -8.03
N ILE A 69 -8.71 -8.76 -8.16
CA ILE A 69 -9.75 -8.73 -7.13
C ILE A 69 -10.38 -10.10 -7.07
N LYS A 70 -10.79 -10.52 -5.87
CA LYS A 70 -11.58 -11.73 -5.72
C LYS A 70 -12.95 -11.49 -6.36
N LEU A 71 -13.33 -12.36 -7.29
CA LEU A 71 -14.65 -12.26 -7.90
C LEU A 71 -15.75 -12.48 -6.85
N PRO A 72 -16.90 -11.78 -6.97
CA PRO A 72 -18.03 -11.99 -6.09
C PRO A 72 -18.51 -13.45 -6.09
N ASN A 73 -18.97 -13.92 -4.94
CA ASN A 73 -19.52 -15.26 -4.81
C ASN A 73 -21.02 -15.31 -5.21
N GLU A 74 -21.58 -16.52 -5.32
CA GLU A 74 -22.98 -16.71 -5.68
C GLU A 74 -23.95 -16.14 -4.64
N ALA A 75 -23.56 -16.08 -3.36
CA ALA A 75 -24.38 -15.45 -2.32
C ALA A 75 -24.55 -13.95 -2.58
N ALA A 76 -23.46 -13.23 -2.87
CA ALA A 76 -23.51 -11.81 -3.24
C ALA A 76 -24.35 -11.57 -4.50
N THR A 77 -24.25 -12.47 -5.48
CA THR A 77 -25.06 -12.45 -6.71
C THR A 77 -26.56 -12.54 -6.42
N ARG A 78 -26.97 -13.44 -5.52
CA ARG A 78 -28.37 -13.62 -5.10
C ARG A 78 -28.90 -12.43 -4.32
N THR A 79 -28.17 -11.98 -3.30
CA THR A 79 -28.54 -10.79 -2.52
C THR A 79 -28.74 -9.58 -3.42
N LEU A 80 -27.87 -9.39 -4.42
CA LEU A 80 -28.01 -8.30 -5.35
C LEU A 80 -29.22 -8.48 -6.27
N ASN A 81 -29.52 -9.68 -6.77
CA ASN A 81 -30.71 -9.91 -7.61
C ASN A 81 -32.01 -9.48 -6.93
N GLU A 82 -32.11 -9.63 -5.61
CA GLU A 82 -33.30 -9.28 -4.84
C GLU A 82 -33.42 -7.78 -4.58
N ALA A 83 -32.28 -7.09 -4.38
CA ALA A 83 -32.25 -5.68 -3.99
C ALA A 83 -32.07 -4.70 -5.16
N TRP A 84 -31.68 -5.18 -6.34
CA TRP A 84 -31.16 -4.35 -7.43
C TRP A 84 -32.17 -4.14 -8.57
N PRO A 85 -32.18 -2.97 -9.22
CA PRO A 85 -33.07 -2.71 -10.34
C PRO A 85 -32.80 -3.64 -11.52
N GLN A 86 -33.87 -4.19 -12.09
CA GLN A 86 -33.85 -4.90 -13.37
C GLN A 86 -33.80 -3.90 -14.53
N SER A 87 -32.65 -3.26 -14.72
CA SER A 87 -32.43 -2.27 -15.78
C SER A 87 -31.29 -2.69 -16.69
N ASN A 88 -31.41 -2.38 -17.98
CA ASN A 88 -30.39 -2.69 -18.98
C ASN A 88 -29.10 -1.88 -18.81
N SER A 89 -29.14 -0.78 -18.05
CA SER A 89 -27.95 0.02 -17.74
C SER A 89 -28.02 0.56 -16.33
N VAL A 90 -27.07 0.16 -15.50
CA VAL A 90 -26.99 0.59 -14.12
C VAL A 90 -25.73 1.42 -13.89
N ILE A 91 -25.90 2.57 -13.25
CA ILE A 91 -24.81 3.43 -12.81
C ILE A 91 -24.66 3.22 -11.30
N THR A 92 -23.51 2.76 -10.84
CA THR A 92 -23.23 2.72 -9.40
C THR A 92 -22.51 3.99 -8.98
N VAL A 93 -22.98 4.61 -7.91
CA VAL A 93 -22.38 5.81 -7.31
C VAL A 93 -21.86 5.44 -5.93
N LEU A 94 -20.55 5.56 -5.74
CA LEU A 94 -19.89 5.40 -4.44
C LEU A 94 -20.11 6.67 -3.61
N GLY A 95 -21.31 6.78 -3.03
CA GLY A 95 -21.83 7.94 -2.31
C GLY A 95 -21.22 8.19 -0.93
N TYR A 96 -20.12 7.52 -0.57
CA TYR A 96 -19.29 7.97 0.57
C TYR A 96 -18.75 9.39 0.35
N GLU A 97 -18.64 9.80 -0.91
CA GLU A 97 -18.25 11.14 -1.32
C GLU A 97 -19.48 11.91 -1.84
N ARG A 98 -19.88 12.95 -1.09
CA ARG A 98 -21.02 13.82 -1.43
C ARG A 98 -20.95 14.34 -2.86
N LYS A 99 -19.75 14.71 -3.33
CA LYS A 99 -19.55 15.24 -4.68
C LYS A 99 -19.91 14.24 -5.77
N ALA A 100 -19.73 12.93 -5.53
CA ALA A 100 -20.06 11.87 -6.50
C ALA A 100 -21.58 11.75 -6.67
N GLU A 101 -22.31 11.84 -5.57
CA GLU A 101 -23.77 11.94 -5.59
C GLU A 101 -24.23 13.21 -6.31
N ASP A 102 -23.69 14.39 -5.95
CA ASP A 102 -24.10 15.65 -6.57
C ASP A 102 -23.90 15.61 -8.08
N LEU A 103 -22.80 15.01 -8.55
CA LEU A 103 -22.51 14.81 -9.96
C LEU A 103 -23.52 13.85 -10.63
N ALA A 104 -23.86 12.74 -9.98
CA ALA A 104 -24.87 11.81 -10.51
C ALA A 104 -26.26 12.46 -10.62
N ILE A 105 -26.67 13.24 -9.60
CA ILE A 105 -27.90 14.04 -9.64
C ILE A 105 -27.85 15.04 -10.78
N ALA A 106 -26.72 15.74 -10.97
CA ALA A 106 -26.54 16.69 -12.06
C ALA A 106 -26.69 16.00 -13.43
N PHE A 107 -26.12 14.80 -13.62
CA PHE A 107 -26.31 14.05 -14.87
C PHE A 107 -27.76 13.68 -15.12
N MET A 108 -28.46 13.17 -14.10
CA MET A 108 -29.85 12.75 -14.26
C MET A 108 -30.79 13.95 -14.49
N ARG A 109 -30.48 15.13 -13.94
CA ARG A 109 -31.18 16.38 -14.25
C ARG A 109 -30.93 16.86 -15.68
N ALA A 110 -29.68 16.79 -16.15
CA ALA A 110 -29.32 17.21 -17.50
C ALA A 110 -29.83 16.24 -18.59
N MET A 111 -29.94 14.94 -18.25
CA MET A 111 -30.30 13.86 -19.18
C MET A 111 -31.41 12.96 -18.58
N PRO A 112 -32.61 13.51 -18.31
CA PRO A 112 -33.67 12.79 -17.59
C PRO A 112 -34.25 11.61 -18.39
N TYR A 113 -34.04 11.55 -19.70
CA TYR A 113 -34.53 10.46 -20.56
C TYR A 113 -33.53 9.34 -20.80
N LEU A 114 -32.34 9.40 -20.19
CA LEU A 114 -31.34 8.34 -20.32
C LEU A 114 -31.89 7.01 -19.75
N PRO A 115 -31.94 5.90 -20.50
CA PRO A 115 -32.56 4.65 -20.06
C PRO A 115 -31.64 3.90 -19.10
N CYS A 116 -31.49 4.42 -17.88
CA CYS A 116 -30.62 3.87 -16.86
C CYS A 116 -31.23 3.99 -15.46
N SER A 117 -30.81 3.10 -14.58
CA SER A 117 -31.02 3.21 -13.12
C SER A 117 -29.73 3.63 -12.46
N VAL A 118 -29.84 4.39 -11.36
CA VAL A 118 -28.71 4.80 -10.54
C VAL A 118 -28.81 4.10 -9.19
N VAL A 119 -27.79 3.33 -8.81
CA VAL A 119 -27.67 2.81 -7.46
C VAL A 119 -26.67 3.66 -6.70
N LEU A 120 -27.13 4.25 -5.61
CA LEU A 120 -26.35 5.16 -4.77
C LEU A 120 -26.07 4.46 -3.45
N ILE A 121 -24.80 4.14 -3.22
CA ILE A 121 -24.31 3.49 -1.99
C ILE A 121 -23.94 4.60 -1.01
N ALA A 122 -24.75 4.80 0.04
CA ALA A 122 -24.59 5.89 0.99
C ALA A 122 -24.41 5.37 2.43
N PRO A 123 -23.56 6.03 3.25
CA PRO A 123 -23.46 5.72 4.68
C PRO A 123 -24.75 6.07 5.43
N ASP A 124 -25.43 7.16 5.07
CA ASP A 124 -26.72 7.57 5.63
C ASP A 124 -27.83 7.48 4.56
N VAL A 125 -28.57 6.37 4.59
CA VAL A 125 -29.64 6.10 3.64
C VAL A 125 -30.82 7.06 3.83
N ALA A 126 -31.19 7.38 5.07
CA ALA A 126 -32.36 8.19 5.37
C ALA A 126 -32.17 9.64 4.91
N ALA A 127 -31.04 10.25 5.28
CA ALA A 127 -30.71 11.61 4.85
C ALA A 127 -30.54 11.71 3.33
N THR A 128 -29.98 10.67 2.69
CA THR A 128 -29.84 10.63 1.24
C THR A 128 -31.19 10.51 0.54
N ARG A 129 -32.08 9.63 1.01
CA ARG A 129 -33.45 9.53 0.48
C ARG A 129 -34.20 10.85 0.63
N ALA A 130 -34.13 11.49 1.79
CA ALA A 130 -34.77 12.79 2.03
C ALA A 130 -34.31 13.86 1.01
N ARG A 131 -33.01 13.90 0.68
CA ARG A 131 -32.48 14.81 -0.35
C ARG A 131 -32.94 14.45 -1.76
N LEU A 132 -33.09 13.18 -2.08
CA LEU A 132 -33.61 12.78 -3.39
C LEU A 132 -35.11 13.07 -3.54
N GLN A 133 -35.87 13.14 -2.44
CA GLN A 133 -37.31 13.45 -2.50
C GLN A 133 -37.63 14.84 -3.05
N VAL A 134 -36.71 15.80 -2.93
CA VAL A 134 -36.90 17.15 -3.48
C VAL A 134 -36.60 17.24 -4.99
N LEU A 135 -36.19 16.14 -5.61
CA LEU A 135 -35.94 16.07 -7.05
C LEU A 135 -37.25 15.83 -7.82
N PRO A 136 -37.35 16.32 -9.08
CA PRO A 136 -38.48 15.96 -9.94
C PRO A 136 -38.65 14.45 -10.04
N ILE A 137 -39.89 13.96 -10.03
CA ILE A 137 -40.26 12.53 -10.04
C ILE A 137 -39.44 11.75 -11.09
N ARG A 138 -39.36 12.29 -12.33
CA ARG A 138 -38.62 11.68 -13.45
C ARG A 138 -37.12 11.46 -13.18
N VAL A 139 -36.53 12.26 -12.30
CA VAL A 139 -35.12 12.13 -11.87
C VAL A 139 -35.05 11.23 -10.65
N ARG A 140 -35.89 11.51 -9.64
CA ARG A 140 -35.92 10.79 -8.36
C ARG A 140 -36.09 9.29 -8.54
N ASP A 141 -37.05 8.88 -9.37
CA ASP A 141 -37.44 7.48 -9.52
C ASP A 141 -36.36 6.62 -10.22
N LYS A 142 -35.29 7.25 -10.72
CA LYS A 142 -34.10 6.54 -11.21
C LYS A 142 -33.16 6.08 -10.11
N PHE A 143 -33.22 6.70 -8.93
CA PHE A 143 -32.27 6.46 -7.85
C PHE A 143 -32.78 5.38 -6.91
N HIS A 144 -31.94 4.37 -6.71
CA HIS A 144 -32.08 3.37 -5.67
C HIS A 144 -30.98 3.61 -4.63
N VAL A 145 -31.36 3.94 -3.40
CA VAL A 145 -30.40 4.17 -2.32
C VAL A 145 -30.19 2.90 -1.52
N MET A 146 -28.95 2.48 -1.39
CA MET A 146 -28.54 1.31 -0.63
C MET A 146 -27.57 1.74 0.47
N ALA A 147 -27.62 1.06 1.62
CA ALA A 147 -26.61 1.18 2.65
C ALA A 147 -25.26 0.64 2.13
N LEU A 148 -24.17 0.93 2.85
CA LEU A 148 -22.89 0.29 2.58
C LEU A 148 -23.02 -1.23 2.74
N PRO A 149 -22.91 -2.03 1.65
CA PRO A 149 -23.05 -3.47 1.76
C PRO A 149 -21.70 -4.10 2.08
N ASP A 150 -21.70 -5.40 2.40
CA ASP A 150 -20.47 -6.18 2.50
C ASP A 150 -19.68 -6.16 1.18
N GLU A 151 -18.36 -6.33 1.27
CA GLU A 151 -17.43 -6.20 0.14
C GLU A 151 -17.83 -7.04 -1.08
N GLY A 152 -18.22 -8.30 -0.88
CA GLY A 152 -18.64 -9.17 -1.97
C GLY A 152 -19.86 -8.64 -2.75
N VAL A 153 -20.82 -8.03 -2.04
CA VAL A 153 -22.02 -7.43 -2.64
C VAL A 153 -21.66 -6.11 -3.34
N LEU A 154 -20.75 -5.31 -2.75
CA LEU A 154 -20.21 -4.10 -3.39
C LEU A 154 -19.51 -4.42 -4.71
N PHE A 155 -18.66 -5.45 -4.75
CA PHE A 155 -17.97 -5.85 -5.96
C PHE A 155 -18.93 -6.40 -7.02
N GLU A 156 -19.98 -7.13 -6.62
CA GLU A 156 -21.02 -7.55 -7.55
C GLU A 156 -21.79 -6.36 -8.13
N ALA A 157 -22.12 -5.37 -7.31
CA ALA A 157 -22.74 -4.11 -7.73
C ALA A 157 -21.89 -3.39 -8.77
N ILE A 158 -20.59 -3.25 -8.50
CA ILE A 158 -19.63 -2.66 -9.44
C ILE A 158 -19.60 -3.47 -10.74
N ARG A 159 -19.37 -4.80 -10.67
CA ARG A 159 -19.27 -5.71 -11.82
C ARG A 159 -20.52 -5.69 -12.71
N ARG A 160 -21.70 -5.43 -12.16
CA ARG A 160 -22.96 -5.33 -12.91
C ARG A 160 -23.21 -3.97 -13.53
N SER A 161 -22.49 -2.94 -13.10
CA SER A 161 -22.71 -1.59 -13.57
C SER A 161 -22.19 -1.39 -15.00
N SER A 162 -22.82 -0.46 -15.71
CA SER A 162 -22.30 0.08 -16.97
C SER A 162 -21.19 1.10 -16.73
N ILE A 163 -21.22 1.77 -15.58
CA ILE A 163 -20.19 2.72 -15.13
C ILE A 163 -20.28 2.89 -13.60
N VAL A 164 -19.14 3.13 -12.96
CA VAL A 164 -19.04 3.58 -11.57
C VAL A 164 -18.65 5.05 -11.50
N ILE A 165 -19.31 5.82 -10.64
CA ILE A 165 -18.94 7.21 -10.31
C ILE A 165 -18.46 7.24 -8.86
N GLY A 166 -17.30 7.82 -8.60
CA GLY A 166 -16.75 7.87 -7.26
C GLY A 166 -15.63 8.87 -7.07
N LYS A 167 -15.01 8.82 -5.90
CA LYS A 167 -13.79 9.57 -5.61
C LYS A 167 -12.63 8.97 -6.42
N LEU A 168 -11.77 9.78 -7.02
CA LEU A 168 -10.61 9.27 -7.77
C LEU A 168 -9.48 8.80 -6.84
N GLY A 169 -9.80 7.82 -6.00
CA GLY A 169 -8.86 7.07 -5.17
C GLY A 169 -8.30 5.88 -5.94
N PHE A 170 -7.12 5.42 -5.51
CA PHE A 170 -6.45 4.27 -6.12
C PHE A 170 -7.33 3.01 -6.07
N MET A 171 -7.78 2.58 -4.89
CA MET A 171 -8.52 1.31 -4.75
C MET A 171 -9.82 1.29 -5.55
N GLN A 172 -10.72 2.27 -5.36
CA GLN A 172 -12.03 2.31 -6.03
C GLN A 172 -11.93 2.26 -7.56
N MET A 173 -10.96 3.00 -8.13
CA MET A 173 -10.72 3.02 -9.56
C MET A 173 -10.18 1.67 -10.04
N ILE A 174 -9.18 1.12 -9.33
CA ILE A 174 -8.53 -0.14 -9.70
C ILE A 174 -9.49 -1.32 -9.56
N GLU A 175 -10.26 -1.41 -8.49
CA GLU A 175 -11.30 -2.43 -8.27
C GLU A 175 -12.32 -2.41 -9.40
N SER A 176 -12.78 -1.23 -9.82
CA SER A 176 -13.72 -1.08 -10.93
C SER A 176 -13.12 -1.62 -12.24
N ILE A 177 -11.86 -1.29 -12.53
CA ILE A 177 -11.14 -1.81 -13.70
C ILE A 177 -11.00 -3.34 -13.61
N CYS A 178 -10.62 -3.87 -12.43
CA CYS A 178 -10.50 -5.31 -12.16
C CYS A 178 -11.80 -6.06 -12.43
N LEU A 179 -12.93 -5.47 -12.04
CA LEU A 179 -14.27 -6.01 -12.26
C LEU A 179 -14.83 -5.74 -13.66
N GLY A 180 -14.02 -5.18 -14.55
CA GLY A 180 -14.39 -4.95 -15.93
C GLY A 180 -15.41 -3.82 -16.09
N THR A 181 -15.35 -2.78 -15.25
CA THR A 181 -16.34 -1.71 -15.20
C THR A 181 -15.67 -0.33 -15.38
N PRO A 182 -16.15 0.53 -16.31
CA PRO A 182 -15.63 1.87 -16.48
C PRO A 182 -15.79 2.74 -15.23
N PHE A 183 -14.86 3.65 -15.00
CA PHE A 183 -14.84 4.51 -13.80
C PHE A 183 -14.77 6.00 -14.16
N LEU A 184 -15.68 6.81 -13.61
CA LEU A 184 -15.62 8.26 -13.65
C LEU A 184 -15.29 8.79 -12.26
N GLY A 185 -14.06 9.25 -12.10
CA GLY A 185 -13.54 9.74 -10.83
C GLY A 185 -13.66 11.25 -10.66
N LEU A 186 -14.02 11.68 -9.46
CA LEU A 186 -13.90 13.06 -9.01
C LEU A 186 -12.50 13.35 -8.48
N TYR A 187 -11.86 14.36 -9.07
CA TYR A 187 -10.53 14.81 -8.71
C TYR A 187 -10.57 15.64 -7.41
N TYR A 188 -9.60 15.37 -6.53
CA TYR A 188 -9.30 16.09 -5.29
C TYR A 188 -7.78 16.12 -5.09
N ARG A 189 -7.30 16.98 -4.19
CA ARG A 189 -5.86 17.06 -3.87
C ARG A 189 -5.41 15.73 -3.25
N GLY A 190 -4.46 15.06 -3.89
CA GLY A 190 -3.96 13.75 -3.44
C GLY A 190 -4.57 12.55 -4.18
N CYS A 191 -5.37 12.76 -5.23
CA CYS A 191 -5.81 11.68 -6.12
C CYS A 191 -4.68 10.79 -6.63
N PHE A 192 -5.08 9.60 -7.07
CA PHE A 192 -4.22 8.80 -7.94
C PHE A 192 -3.97 9.55 -9.26
N PRO A 193 -2.71 9.73 -9.68
CA PRO A 193 -2.42 10.39 -10.94
C PRO A 193 -2.74 9.47 -12.11
N LEU A 194 -3.70 9.85 -12.96
CA LEU A 194 -4.08 9.03 -14.12
C LEU A 194 -2.93 8.76 -15.10
N TRP A 195 -1.92 9.62 -15.19
CA TRP A 195 -0.73 9.37 -16.01
C TRP A 195 0.04 8.11 -15.58
N GLY A 196 -0.16 7.63 -14.35
CA GLY A 196 0.39 6.37 -13.85
C GLY A 196 -0.39 5.14 -14.32
N LEU A 197 -1.46 5.28 -15.10
CA LEU A 197 -2.17 4.15 -15.70
C LEU A 197 -1.59 3.81 -17.08
N PRO A 198 -1.50 2.50 -17.42
CA PRO A 198 -1.26 2.07 -18.78
C PRO A 198 -2.25 2.70 -19.78
N PRO A 199 -1.83 3.02 -21.02
CA PRO A 199 -2.71 3.63 -22.03
C PRO A 199 -4.03 2.88 -22.29
N ARG A 200 -4.02 1.54 -22.12
CA ARG A 200 -5.23 0.71 -22.27
C ARG A 200 -6.26 0.98 -21.16
N MET A 201 -5.81 1.14 -19.91
CA MET A 201 -6.67 1.44 -18.76
C MET A 201 -7.24 2.87 -18.83
N LEU A 202 -6.48 3.83 -19.38
CA LEU A 202 -6.96 5.21 -19.57
C LEU A 202 -8.22 5.31 -20.43
N ARG A 203 -8.49 4.34 -21.30
CA ARG A 203 -9.69 4.34 -22.16
C ARG A 203 -10.96 4.16 -21.36
N VAL A 204 -10.91 3.43 -20.24
CA VAL A 204 -12.07 3.08 -19.40
C VAL A 204 -12.16 3.92 -18.13
N VAL A 205 -11.26 4.89 -17.96
CA VAL A 205 -11.27 5.83 -16.84
C VAL A 205 -11.48 7.25 -17.34
N GLY A 206 -12.33 8.01 -16.65
CA GLY A 206 -12.46 9.44 -16.81
C GLY A 206 -12.23 10.16 -15.48
N GLN A 207 -11.80 11.42 -15.56
CA GLN A 207 -11.72 12.30 -14.39
C GLN A 207 -12.54 13.56 -14.60
N THR A 208 -13.03 14.16 -13.52
CA THR A 208 -13.61 15.52 -13.52
C THR A 208 -13.36 16.17 -12.16
N SER A 209 -13.14 17.48 -12.11
CA SER A 209 -13.16 18.27 -10.87
C SER A 209 -14.51 18.93 -10.60
N SER A 210 -15.42 18.90 -11.59
CA SER A 210 -16.73 19.51 -11.55
C SER A 210 -17.77 18.54 -11.02
N THR A 211 -18.61 19.00 -10.09
CA THR A 211 -19.86 18.33 -9.68
C THR A 211 -21.05 18.72 -10.57
N ARG A 212 -20.83 19.58 -11.56
CA ARG A 212 -21.84 20.01 -12.53
C ARG A 212 -21.73 19.20 -13.82
N ALA A 213 -22.89 18.90 -14.41
CA ALA A 213 -23.05 18.24 -15.71
C ALA A 213 -22.83 19.20 -16.88
N THR A 214 -21.62 19.76 -17.00
CA THR A 214 -21.23 20.57 -18.16
C THR A 214 -21.08 19.69 -19.40
N LEU A 215 -21.18 20.27 -20.61
CA LEU A 215 -21.10 19.53 -21.86
C LEU A 215 -19.86 18.59 -21.94
N PRO A 216 -18.63 19.03 -21.63
CA PRO A 216 -17.46 18.14 -21.66
C PRO A 216 -17.56 16.97 -20.67
N VAL A 217 -18.16 17.19 -19.50
CA VAL A 217 -18.32 16.18 -18.45
C VAL A 217 -19.41 15.18 -18.84
N CYS A 218 -20.52 15.65 -19.42
CA CYS A 218 -21.57 14.80 -19.99
C CYS A 218 -21.06 13.92 -21.13
N LEU A 219 -20.31 14.48 -22.09
CA LEU A 219 -19.74 13.70 -23.19
C LEU A 219 -18.80 12.60 -22.68
N ARG A 220 -17.98 12.91 -21.67
CA ARG A 220 -17.10 11.93 -21.03
C ARG A 220 -17.89 10.83 -20.31
N PHE A 221 -18.93 11.21 -19.58
CA PHE A 221 -19.84 10.28 -18.91
C PHE A 221 -20.54 9.35 -19.90
N LEU A 222 -21.15 9.89 -20.97
CA LEU A 222 -21.83 9.09 -22.00
C LEU A 222 -20.85 8.14 -22.71
N ARG A 223 -19.65 8.61 -23.07
CA ARG A 223 -18.60 7.77 -23.65
C ARG A 223 -18.31 6.55 -22.77
N LEU A 224 -18.14 6.77 -21.46
CA LEU A 224 -17.85 5.69 -20.51
C LEU A 224 -19.06 4.77 -20.30
N LEU A 225 -20.27 5.34 -20.15
CA LEU A 225 -21.51 4.59 -19.97
C LEU A 225 -21.78 3.60 -21.12
N TYR A 226 -21.45 4.00 -22.35
CA TYR A 226 -21.60 3.18 -23.55
C TYR A 226 -20.31 2.45 -23.96
N THR A 227 -19.27 2.47 -23.12
CA THR A 227 -18.10 1.62 -23.33
C THR A 227 -18.49 0.17 -23.05
N GLY A 228 -18.66 -0.63 -24.11
CA GLY A 228 -19.06 -2.03 -23.99
C GLY A 228 -18.04 -2.89 -23.22
N ARG A 229 -18.54 -3.88 -22.46
CA ARG A 229 -17.70 -4.77 -21.63
C ARG A 229 -16.62 -5.52 -22.41
N LEU A 230 -16.85 -5.78 -23.69
CA LEU A 230 -15.87 -6.42 -24.58
C LEU A 230 -14.57 -5.61 -24.70
N PHE A 231 -14.63 -4.27 -24.64
CA PHE A 231 -13.45 -3.41 -24.63
C PHE A 231 -12.61 -3.51 -23.36
N ILE A 232 -13.19 -4.06 -22.28
CA ILE A 232 -12.55 -4.18 -20.97
C ILE A 232 -11.97 -5.58 -20.78
N GLY A 233 -12.47 -6.59 -21.52
CA GLY A 233 -11.85 -7.91 -21.60
C GLY A 233 -10.38 -7.85 -22.02
N ASP A 234 -10.01 -6.92 -22.91
CA ASP A 234 -8.63 -6.72 -23.35
C ASP A 234 -7.72 -6.05 -22.30
N VAL A 235 -8.29 -5.48 -21.24
CA VAL A 235 -7.54 -4.99 -20.07
C VAL A 235 -7.04 -6.16 -19.22
N HIS A 236 -7.76 -7.29 -19.24
CA HIS A 236 -7.45 -8.51 -18.46
C HIS A 236 -6.80 -9.63 -19.29
N ARG A 237 -7.02 -9.65 -20.61
CA ARG A 237 -6.45 -10.66 -21.54
C ARG A 237 -4.96 -10.47 -21.84
N GLY A 238 -4.35 -9.38 -21.40
CA GLY A 238 -2.90 -9.18 -21.49
C GLY A 238 -2.23 -9.51 -20.15
N GLY A 239 -1.62 -10.69 -20.02
CA GLY A 239 -0.53 -10.94 -19.06
C GLY A 239 -0.75 -10.66 -17.57
N PHE A 240 -1.97 -10.65 -17.05
CA PHE A 240 -2.23 -10.30 -15.63
C PHE A 240 -3.05 -11.36 -14.89
N SER A 241 -2.48 -12.55 -14.72
CA SER A 241 -2.85 -13.42 -13.61
C SER A 241 -2.16 -12.92 -12.34
N GLY A 242 -2.55 -11.73 -11.85
CA GLY A 242 -1.93 -11.10 -10.67
C GLY A 242 -1.86 -12.04 -9.46
N GLN A 243 -2.89 -12.88 -9.30
CA GLN A 243 -2.90 -13.95 -8.31
C GLN A 243 -1.79 -14.99 -8.53
N SER A 244 -1.62 -15.51 -9.75
CA SER A 244 -0.54 -16.46 -10.07
C SER A 244 0.85 -15.81 -9.91
N MET A 245 1.01 -14.55 -10.32
CA MET A 245 2.26 -13.81 -10.11
C MET A 245 2.61 -13.72 -8.62
N ALA A 246 1.61 -13.45 -7.78
CA ALA A 246 1.76 -13.44 -6.34
C ALA A 246 2.12 -14.84 -5.80
N CYS A 247 1.38 -15.89 -6.18
CA CYS A 247 1.64 -17.27 -5.78
C CYS A 247 3.06 -17.72 -6.18
N ASP A 248 3.45 -17.57 -7.45
CA ASP A 248 4.76 -17.95 -7.95
C ASP A 248 5.89 -17.18 -7.24
N PHE A 249 5.65 -15.93 -6.86
CA PHE A 249 6.61 -15.15 -6.08
C PHE A 249 6.72 -15.68 -4.64
N LEU A 250 5.60 -15.90 -3.97
CA LEU A 250 5.57 -16.42 -2.59
C LEU A 250 6.21 -17.81 -2.49
N GLU A 251 5.92 -18.70 -3.45
CA GLU A 251 6.51 -20.06 -3.51
C GLU A 251 8.03 -20.01 -3.72
N ARG A 252 8.51 -19.14 -4.62
CA ARG A 252 9.96 -18.94 -4.82
C ARG A 252 10.65 -18.40 -3.57
N MET A 253 10.02 -17.46 -2.88
CA MET A 253 10.58 -16.87 -1.67
C MET A 253 10.58 -17.84 -0.48
N ALA A 254 9.61 -18.75 -0.40
CA ALA A 254 9.61 -19.81 0.60
C ALA A 254 10.77 -20.80 0.42
N GLY A 255 11.20 -21.05 -0.82
CA GLY A 255 12.30 -21.95 -1.15
C GLY A 255 13.70 -21.33 -1.03
N ASN A 256 13.83 -20.02 -1.23
CA ASN A 256 15.12 -19.32 -1.26
C ASN A 256 15.06 -18.01 -0.46
N LEU A 257 15.48 -18.05 0.80
CA LEU A 257 15.72 -16.84 1.59
C LEU A 257 16.76 -15.97 0.90
N ARG A 258 16.53 -14.65 0.86
CA ARG A 258 17.35 -13.67 0.15
C ARG A 258 18.83 -13.77 0.56
N PRO A 259 19.75 -14.17 -0.34
CA PRO A 259 21.18 -13.98 -0.13
C PRO A 259 21.50 -12.49 -0.22
N GLY A 260 22.43 -11.98 0.60
CA GLY A 260 22.95 -10.61 0.44
C GLY A 260 22.32 -9.52 1.30
N VAL A 261 21.62 -9.85 2.40
CA VAL A 261 21.10 -8.79 3.31
C VAL A 261 22.21 -7.93 3.91
N THR A 262 23.42 -8.50 3.99
CA THR A 262 24.65 -7.83 4.42
C THR A 262 25.14 -6.75 3.45
N GLU A 263 24.85 -6.85 2.15
CA GLU A 263 25.22 -5.82 1.16
C GLU A 263 24.38 -4.55 1.36
N ASP A 264 23.10 -4.69 1.72
CA ASP A 264 22.22 -3.56 2.06
C ASP A 264 22.74 -2.79 3.28
N ALA A 265 23.17 -3.50 4.32
CA ALA A 265 23.78 -2.87 5.50
C ALA A 265 25.05 -2.10 5.13
N SER A 266 25.86 -2.65 4.22
CA SER A 266 27.07 -2.00 3.71
C SER A 266 26.75 -0.74 2.88
N HIS A 267 25.67 -0.74 2.08
CA HIS A 267 25.19 0.45 1.38
C HIS A 267 24.72 1.57 2.31
N HIS A 268 24.21 1.21 3.48
CA HIS A 268 23.91 2.14 4.57
C HIS A 268 25.15 2.50 5.42
N GLY A 269 26.30 1.91 5.06
CA GLY A 269 27.62 2.10 5.62
C GLY A 269 27.79 1.54 7.03
N TYR A 270 27.11 0.44 7.31
CA TYR A 270 27.38 -0.45 8.43
C TYR A 270 28.10 -1.68 7.91
N SER A 271 29.41 -1.78 8.16
CA SER A 271 30.17 -2.96 7.77
C SER A 271 29.92 -4.13 8.73
N VAL A 272 30.13 -5.36 8.26
CA VAL A 272 30.14 -6.55 9.12
C VAL A 272 31.16 -6.41 10.25
N ASP A 273 32.30 -5.77 9.98
CA ASP A 273 33.35 -5.57 10.97
C ASP A 273 32.91 -4.64 12.10
N ASP A 274 32.21 -3.54 11.79
CA ASP A 274 31.69 -2.62 12.80
C ASP A 274 30.68 -3.33 13.70
N VAL A 275 29.76 -4.10 13.11
CA VAL A 275 28.77 -4.89 13.86
C VAL A 275 29.46 -6.00 14.67
N THR A 276 30.48 -6.65 14.12
CA THR A 276 31.26 -7.67 14.83
C THR A 276 31.97 -7.06 16.05
N ARG A 277 32.55 -5.86 15.91
CA ARG A 277 33.16 -5.14 17.04
C ARG A 277 32.14 -4.80 18.11
N ALA A 278 30.97 -4.28 17.72
CA ALA A 278 29.88 -4.00 18.65
C ALA A 278 29.44 -5.26 19.42
N LEU A 279 29.26 -6.38 18.72
CA LEU A 279 28.86 -7.66 19.33
C LEU A 279 29.94 -8.27 20.23
N ARG A 280 31.23 -8.10 19.90
CA ARG A 280 32.34 -8.53 20.77
C ARG A 280 32.39 -7.68 22.05
N ALA A 281 32.09 -6.39 21.97
CA ALA A 281 31.97 -5.53 23.15
C ALA A 281 30.77 -5.92 24.02
N ARG A 282 29.64 -6.33 23.41
CA ARG A 282 28.45 -6.85 24.09
C ARG A 282 28.70 -8.19 24.80
N HIS A 283 29.55 -9.05 24.25
CA HIS A 283 29.87 -10.37 24.81
C HIS A 283 31.38 -10.53 25.05
N PRO A 284 31.93 -9.90 26.11
CA PRO A 284 33.35 -10.03 26.43
C PRO A 284 33.76 -11.50 26.57
N ALA A 285 34.96 -11.84 26.06
CA ALA A 285 35.54 -13.18 26.09
C ALA A 285 34.83 -14.28 25.28
N ARG A 286 33.86 -13.94 24.41
CA ARG A 286 33.27 -14.91 23.47
C ARG A 286 33.77 -14.71 22.04
N SER A 287 33.95 -15.81 21.32
CA SER A 287 34.10 -15.74 19.87
C SER A 287 32.76 -15.38 19.24
N ILE A 288 32.77 -14.34 18.41
CA ILE A 288 31.61 -13.84 17.68
C ILE A 288 31.89 -14.00 16.18
N ASP A 289 30.95 -14.66 15.51
CA ASP A 289 30.92 -14.85 14.07
C ASP A 289 29.58 -14.30 13.53
N VAL A 290 29.62 -13.21 12.78
CA VAL A 290 28.41 -12.56 12.26
C VAL A 290 27.99 -13.27 10.98
N LEU A 291 26.78 -13.82 10.98
CA LEU A 291 26.25 -14.59 9.87
C LEU A 291 25.61 -13.67 8.82
N TRP A 292 24.85 -12.68 9.28
CA TRP A 292 24.26 -11.65 8.42
C TRP A 292 23.84 -10.42 9.23
N VAL A 293 23.70 -9.30 8.54
CA VAL A 293 23.20 -8.03 9.09
C VAL A 293 22.14 -7.47 8.16
N ARG A 294 21.01 -7.02 8.71
CA ARG A 294 19.98 -6.23 8.03
C ARG A 294 20.01 -4.79 8.54
N SER A 295 19.74 -3.82 7.67
CA SER A 295 19.68 -2.40 8.06
C SER A 295 18.50 -1.68 7.42
N ALA A 296 17.55 -1.20 8.22
CA ALA A 296 16.44 -0.37 7.75
C ALA A 296 16.56 1.07 8.24
N PRO A 297 16.39 2.08 7.36
CA PRO A 297 16.32 3.47 7.79
C PRO A 297 15.05 3.71 8.63
N MET A 298 15.23 4.38 9.77
CA MET A 298 14.16 4.71 10.72
C MET A 298 13.93 6.22 10.81
N CYS A 299 15.01 6.99 10.73
CA CYS A 299 14.98 8.45 10.70
C CYS A 299 16.11 8.95 9.80
N ASP A 300 15.84 9.95 8.97
CA ASP A 300 16.84 10.62 8.12
C ASP A 300 16.63 12.14 8.25
N THR A 301 17.49 12.79 9.03
CA THR A 301 17.55 14.23 9.20
C THR A 301 18.85 14.78 8.62
N THR A 302 18.95 16.10 8.46
CA THR A 302 20.16 16.75 7.95
C THR A 302 21.41 16.40 8.77
N ASN A 303 21.27 16.21 10.08
CA ASN A 303 22.39 16.03 11.00
C ASN A 303 22.57 14.60 11.49
N GLU A 304 21.55 13.75 11.32
CA GLU A 304 21.51 12.41 11.88
C GLU A 304 20.68 11.45 11.03
N LYS A 305 21.21 10.25 10.82
CA LYS A 305 20.51 9.10 10.28
C LYS A 305 20.46 8.00 11.32
N VAL A 306 19.26 7.50 11.61
CA VAL A 306 19.02 6.41 12.55
C VAL A 306 18.50 5.21 11.79
N HIS A 307 19.14 4.07 11.97
CA HIS A 307 18.81 2.82 11.32
C HIS A 307 18.51 1.75 12.38
N LEU A 308 17.53 0.90 12.10
CA LEU A 308 17.41 -0.37 12.81
C LEU A 308 18.42 -1.35 12.20
N LEU A 309 19.19 -2.02 13.05
CA LEU A 309 20.08 -3.10 12.66
C LEU A 309 19.57 -4.41 13.25
N ILE A 310 19.42 -5.45 12.43
CA ILE A 310 19.12 -6.80 12.90
C ILE A 310 20.30 -7.68 12.51
N ALA A 311 20.95 -8.31 13.49
CA ALA A 311 22.13 -9.14 13.22
C ALA A 311 21.90 -10.56 13.74
N ALA A 312 22.13 -11.55 12.87
CA ALA A 312 22.34 -12.91 13.31
C ALA A 312 23.83 -13.19 13.47
N TYR A 313 24.17 -13.82 14.59
CA TYR A 313 25.55 -14.13 14.91
C TYR A 313 25.63 -15.43 15.69
N ARG A 314 26.79 -16.06 15.65
CA ARG A 314 27.14 -17.20 16.48
C ARG A 314 27.99 -16.72 17.64
N SER A 315 27.61 -17.12 18.85
CA SER A 315 28.37 -16.90 20.09
C SER A 315 28.67 -18.28 20.69
N GLY A 316 29.90 -18.76 20.52
CA GLY A 316 30.25 -20.16 20.81
C GLY A 316 29.48 -21.14 19.92
N SER A 317 28.69 -22.05 20.51
CA SER A 317 27.86 -23.01 19.77
C SER A 317 26.44 -22.52 19.47
N ARG A 318 26.03 -21.36 20.02
CA ARG A 318 24.66 -20.86 19.89
C ARG A 318 24.57 -19.81 18.80
N GLN A 319 23.60 -19.96 17.91
CA GLN A 319 23.18 -18.89 17.00
C GLN A 319 22.13 -18.03 17.69
N GLN A 320 22.34 -16.71 17.64
CA GLN A 320 21.50 -15.71 18.27
C GLN A 320 21.14 -14.63 17.26
N ILE A 321 20.07 -13.90 17.55
CA ILE A 321 19.65 -12.71 16.83
C ILE A 321 19.61 -11.56 17.82
N VAL A 322 20.03 -10.38 17.38
CA VAL A 322 19.93 -9.15 18.17
C VAL A 322 19.37 -8.03 17.31
N VAL A 323 18.65 -7.14 17.98
CA VAL A 323 18.25 -5.86 17.43
C VAL A 323 19.14 -4.77 18.03
N LEU A 324 19.79 -4.03 17.16
CA LEU A 324 20.66 -2.91 17.49
C LEU A 324 20.14 -1.65 16.79
N TRP A 325 20.62 -0.50 17.23
CA TRP A 325 20.40 0.77 16.59
C TRP A 325 21.71 1.28 16.01
N GLY A 326 21.69 1.65 14.74
CA GLY A 326 22.79 2.30 14.07
C GLY A 326 22.53 3.79 13.99
N ARG A 327 23.51 4.63 14.35
CA ARG A 327 23.41 6.09 14.19
C ARG A 327 24.57 6.63 13.38
N ARG A 328 24.27 7.51 12.43
CA ARG A 328 25.26 8.24 11.66
C ARG A 328 25.02 9.73 11.81
N PHE A 329 26.06 10.46 12.17
CA PHE A 329 26.00 11.90 12.34
C PHE A 329 26.68 12.60 11.16
N ALA A 330 26.20 13.79 10.83
CA ALA A 330 26.79 14.61 9.77
C ALA A 330 28.21 15.06 10.11
N ASP A 331 28.49 15.31 11.40
CA ASP A 331 29.80 15.71 11.90
C ASP A 331 30.04 15.24 13.35
N ARG A 332 31.30 15.37 13.77
CA ARG A 332 31.77 14.97 15.10
C ARG A 332 31.23 15.84 16.23
N ILE A 333 30.96 17.12 15.99
CA ILE A 333 30.49 18.06 17.02
C ILE A 333 29.08 17.64 17.45
N PHE A 334 28.22 17.38 16.48
CA PHE A 334 26.87 16.91 16.71
C PHE A 334 26.86 15.54 17.39
N ALA A 335 27.74 14.61 16.97
CA ALA A 335 27.91 13.33 17.63
C ALA A 335 28.29 13.49 19.11
N GLN A 336 29.23 14.39 19.45
CA GLN A 336 29.62 14.63 20.85
C GLN A 336 28.48 15.18 21.70
N GLN A 337 27.67 16.09 21.16
CA GLN A 337 26.48 16.61 21.84
C GLN A 337 25.44 15.51 22.10
N ALA A 338 25.19 14.65 21.10
CA ALA A 338 24.31 13.50 21.25
C ALA A 338 24.83 12.48 22.30
N CYS A 339 26.15 12.39 22.48
CA CYS A 339 26.77 11.40 23.34
C CYS A 339 26.53 11.74 24.81
N ALA A 340 26.65 13.02 25.15
CA ALA A 340 26.34 13.53 26.48
C ALA A 340 24.88 13.22 26.88
N ALA A 341 23.94 13.34 25.94
CA ALA A 341 22.54 12.98 26.17
C ALA A 341 22.36 11.46 26.32
N ALA A 342 22.94 10.66 25.43
CA ALA A 342 22.82 9.20 25.46
C ALA A 342 23.42 8.57 26.73
N LEU A 343 24.54 9.10 27.24
CA LEU A 343 25.17 8.63 28.48
C LEU A 343 24.31 8.90 29.73
N SER A 344 23.34 9.81 29.64
CA SER A 344 22.39 10.09 30.72
C SER A 344 21.17 9.16 30.72
N GLU A 345 21.01 8.33 29.69
CA GLU A 345 19.91 7.36 29.55
C GLU A 345 20.38 5.94 29.94
N PRO A 346 20.02 5.42 31.12
CA PRO A 346 20.51 4.12 31.59
C PRO A 346 20.04 2.93 30.73
N ALA A 347 18.92 3.08 30.01
CA ALA A 347 18.39 2.08 29.09
C ALA A 347 19.13 1.99 27.75
N ARG A 348 20.14 2.84 27.53
CA ARG A 348 20.83 2.93 26.23
C ARG A 348 22.30 2.63 26.39
N ARG A 349 22.79 1.66 25.61
CA ARG A 349 24.20 1.24 25.66
C ARG A 349 24.87 1.35 24.30
N ILE A 350 25.91 2.18 24.21
CA ILE A 350 26.75 2.28 23.00
C ILE A 350 27.80 1.15 23.06
N TRP A 351 27.77 0.27 22.07
CA TRP A 351 28.67 -0.88 21.95
C TRP A 351 29.84 -0.62 21.01
N PHE A 352 29.66 0.28 20.04
CA PHE A 352 30.70 0.66 19.10
C PHE A 352 30.56 2.12 18.70
N GLN A 353 31.71 2.77 18.55
CA GLN A 353 31.88 4.11 18.01
C GLN A 353 33.05 4.08 17.03
N SER A 354 32.87 4.61 15.83
CA SER A 354 33.94 4.77 14.84
C SER A 354 35.01 5.75 15.33
N LEU A 355 36.20 5.70 14.72
CA LEU A 355 37.34 6.55 15.11
C LEU A 355 37.06 8.06 14.97
N ASP A 356 36.26 8.44 13.96
CA ASP A 356 35.82 9.82 13.74
C ASP A 356 34.58 10.19 14.57
N ALA A 357 34.08 9.24 15.37
CA ALA A 357 32.89 9.33 16.22
C ALA A 357 31.56 9.57 15.48
N THR A 358 31.53 9.49 14.15
CA THR A 358 30.32 9.78 13.36
C THR A 358 29.39 8.58 13.19
N LEU A 359 29.86 7.36 13.46
CA LEU A 359 29.07 6.12 13.38
C LEU A 359 29.01 5.43 14.72
N TRP A 360 27.80 5.22 15.25
CA TRP A 360 27.57 4.45 16.47
C TRP A 360 26.71 3.23 16.21
N ILE A 361 26.97 2.17 17.00
CA ILE A 361 26.09 1.02 17.14
C ILE A 361 25.76 0.88 18.63
N GLU A 362 24.48 0.87 18.93
CA GLU A 362 23.96 0.88 20.29
C GLU A 362 22.81 -0.12 20.44
N GLU A 363 22.43 -0.39 21.68
CA GLU A 363 21.32 -1.25 22.05
C GLU A 363 20.44 -0.51 23.06
N GLU A 364 19.13 -0.71 22.92
CA GLU A 364 18.15 -0.30 23.91
C GLU A 364 17.87 -1.52 24.79
N LEU A 365 18.25 -1.42 26.06
CA LEU A 365 18.12 -2.49 27.05
C LEU A 365 16.69 -2.52 27.58
N SER A 366 16.14 -3.73 27.72
CA SER A 366 14.87 -3.92 28.41
C SER A 366 15.02 -3.62 29.90
N GLU A 367 13.92 -3.35 30.61
CA GLU A 367 13.95 -3.16 32.08
C GLU A 367 14.57 -4.35 32.82
N ASP A 368 14.45 -5.57 32.28
CA ASP A 368 15.03 -6.79 32.84
C ASP A 368 16.55 -6.89 32.64
N ASP A 369 17.10 -6.19 31.65
CA ASP A 369 18.52 -6.15 31.30
C ASP A 369 19.27 -4.96 31.93
N LEU A 370 18.56 -4.07 32.64
CA LEU A 370 19.17 -2.98 33.38
C LEU A 370 19.98 -3.52 34.57
N PRO A 371 21.15 -2.95 34.87
CA PRO A 371 21.85 -3.25 36.11
C PRO A 371 20.92 -2.96 37.28
N ARG A 372 20.54 -3.99 38.05
CA ARG A 372 19.82 -3.80 39.31
C ARG A 372 20.81 -3.18 40.29
N PHE A 373 20.58 -1.90 40.60
CA PHE A 373 21.36 -1.16 41.59
C PHE A 373 21.02 -1.61 43.01
#